data_AF-A0A257WYK7-F1
#
_entry.id   AF-A0A257WYK7-F1
#
_cell.length_a   1.000
_cell.length_b   1.000
_cell.length_c   1.000
_cell.angle_alpha   90.00
_cell.angle_beta   90.00
_cell.angle_gamma   90.00
#
_symmetry.space_group_name_H-M   'P 1'
#
loop_
_entity.id
_entity.type
_entity.pdbx_description
1 polymer ?
#
loop_
_entity_poly.entity_id
_entity_poly.type
_entity_poly.pdbx_seq_one_letter_code
_entity_poly.pdbx_strand_id
1 'polypeptide(L)'
;MLALSLLPTLAMPASSAQAAGFAYIVREGDNPWNLTQRYLKDLSYWPRIQRYNRITEPRRMQPGTRLLIPEDWLKLRTREVKLDAVQGDVVVIAADGRRSAAVAGQSLVVGTRVLTGDAGSA
;
A
#
# COMPACT_ATOMS: atom_id res chain seq x y z
N MET A 1 -11.66 -56.33 22.04
CA MET A 1 -10.67 -55.23 21.96
C MET A 1 -11.12 -54.28 20.85
N LEU A 2 -11.66 -53.11 21.19
CA LEU A 2 -12.05 -52.07 20.22
C LEU A 2 -10.81 -51.23 19.90
N ALA A 3 -10.31 -51.30 18.67
CA ALA A 3 -9.19 -50.50 18.20
C ALA A 3 -9.70 -49.12 17.76
N LEU A 4 -9.36 -48.09 18.54
CA LEU A 4 -9.69 -46.69 18.25
C LEU A 4 -8.66 -46.14 17.24
N SER A 5 -9.04 -46.01 15.98
CA SER A 5 -8.18 -45.45 14.93
C SER A 5 -8.11 -43.93 15.04
N LEU A 6 -6.91 -43.43 15.36
CA LEU A 6 -6.60 -42.01 15.44
C LEU A 6 -6.38 -41.45 14.02
N LEU A 7 -7.26 -40.57 13.55
CA LEU A 7 -7.10 -39.87 12.28
C LEU A 7 -6.00 -38.80 12.41
N PRO A 8 -5.03 -38.72 11.49
CA PRO A 8 -4.03 -37.66 11.50
C PRO A 8 -4.66 -36.34 11.02
N THR A 9 -4.68 -35.34 11.90
CA THR A 9 -5.10 -33.98 11.56
C THR A 9 -4.08 -33.38 10.59
N LEU A 10 -4.46 -33.20 9.33
CA LEU A 10 -3.64 -32.53 8.33
C LEU A 10 -3.62 -31.02 8.66
N ALA A 11 -2.59 -30.56 9.37
CA ALA A 11 -2.35 -29.15 9.59
C ALA A 11 -1.92 -28.51 8.25
N MET A 12 -2.83 -27.77 7.62
CA MET A 12 -2.47 -26.95 6.45
C MET A 12 -1.56 -25.81 6.91
N PRO A 13 -0.42 -25.56 6.25
CA PRO A 13 0.38 -24.38 6.54
C PRO A 13 -0.45 -23.15 6.18
N ALA A 14 -0.71 -22.31 7.18
CA ALA A 14 -1.29 -21.00 6.96
C ALA A 14 -0.34 -20.23 6.03
N SER A 15 -0.81 -19.89 4.82
CA SER A 15 -0.12 -18.94 3.95
C SER A 15 0.07 -17.66 4.75
N SER A 16 1.32 -17.34 5.08
CA SER A 16 1.68 -16.06 5.66
C SER A 16 1.26 -14.99 4.67
N ALA A 17 0.24 -14.22 5.03
CA ALA A 17 -0.15 -13.04 4.29
C ALA A 17 1.10 -12.17 4.12
N GLN A 18 1.65 -12.14 2.91
CA GLN A 18 2.79 -11.30 2.58
C GLN A 18 2.33 -9.87 2.88
N ALA A 19 2.91 -9.23 3.90
CA ALA A 19 2.58 -7.88 4.30
C ALA A 19 2.47 -7.00 3.05
N ALA A 20 1.32 -6.33 2.89
CA ALA A 20 0.94 -5.59 1.69
C ALA A 20 1.97 -4.48 1.43
N GLY A 21 3.00 -4.77 0.62
CA GLY A 21 4.03 -3.81 0.27
C GLY A 21 3.53 -2.83 -0.77
N PHE A 22 4.03 -1.60 -0.71
CA PHE A 22 3.83 -0.60 -1.75
C PHE A 22 4.68 -0.96 -2.98
N ALA A 23 4.03 -1.16 -4.13
CA ALA A 23 4.71 -1.38 -5.40
C ALA A 23 5.01 -0.03 -6.06
N TYR A 24 6.30 0.22 -6.32
CA TYR A 24 6.79 1.42 -6.97
C TYR A 24 7.35 1.10 -8.36
N ILE A 25 7.06 1.93 -9.35
CA ILE A 25 7.63 1.82 -10.69
C ILE A 25 8.76 2.84 -10.83
N VAL A 26 9.96 2.33 -11.07
CA VAL A 26 11.18 3.13 -11.25
C VAL A 26 11.00 4.12 -12.40
N ARG A 27 11.36 5.37 -12.14
CA ARG A 27 11.42 6.46 -13.11
C ARG A 27 12.87 6.78 -13.47
N GLU A 28 13.04 7.54 -14.53
CA GLU A 28 14.34 8.05 -14.92
C GLU A 28 14.98 8.87 -13.79
N GLY A 29 16.27 8.62 -13.52
CA GLY A 29 17.03 9.29 -12.46
C GLY A 29 16.81 8.72 -11.05
N ASP A 30 15.96 7.72 -10.87
CA ASP A 30 15.78 7.06 -9.58
C ASP A 30 17.03 6.29 -9.15
N ASN A 31 17.25 6.23 -7.83
CA ASN A 31 18.25 5.39 -7.19
C ASN A 31 17.80 5.03 -5.76
N PRO A 32 18.39 4.02 -5.11
CA PRO A 32 17.98 3.62 -3.76
C PRO A 32 18.05 4.77 -2.75
N TRP A 33 18.98 5.71 -2.90
CA TRP A 33 19.11 6.85 -1.99
C TRP A 33 17.92 7.82 -2.10
N ASN A 34 17.59 8.29 -3.31
CA ASN A 34 16.50 9.25 -3.50
C ASN A 34 15.11 8.62 -3.26
N LEU A 35 14.94 7.33 -3.52
CA LEU A 35 13.72 6.60 -3.18
C LEU A 35 13.58 6.46 -1.66
N THR A 36 14.69 6.19 -0.97
CA THR A 36 14.71 6.14 0.49
C THR A 36 14.34 7.49 1.08
N GLN A 37 14.95 8.57 0.60
CA GLN A 37 14.66 9.93 1.07
C GLN A 37 13.20 10.34 0.87
N ARG A 38 12.58 9.92 -0.25
CA ARG A 38 11.18 10.25 -0.57
C ARG A 38 10.17 9.40 0.17
N TYR A 39 10.39 8.07 0.24
CA TYR A 39 9.36 7.13 0.66
C TYR A 39 9.61 6.48 2.01
N LEU A 40 10.86 6.37 2.46
CA LEU A 40 11.19 5.58 3.65
C LEU A 40 11.40 6.46 4.87
N LYS A 41 11.10 5.88 6.04
CA LYS A 41 11.12 6.58 7.33
C LYS A 41 12.51 7.06 7.76
N ASP A 42 13.58 6.46 7.23
CA ASP A 42 14.95 6.77 7.61
C ASP A 42 15.92 6.46 6.45
N LEU A 43 16.95 7.32 6.27
CA LEU A 43 17.95 7.17 5.20
C LEU A 43 18.77 5.88 5.32
N SER A 44 18.95 5.32 6.52
CA SER A 44 19.61 4.03 6.75
C SER A 44 18.93 2.83 6.08
N TYR A 45 17.74 3.01 5.48
CA TYR A 45 17.04 1.98 4.73
C TYR A 45 17.52 1.85 3.28
N TRP A 46 18.35 2.77 2.77
CA TRP A 46 18.85 2.67 1.40
C TRP A 46 19.57 1.34 1.08
N PRO A 47 20.40 0.75 1.97
CA PRO A 47 20.99 -0.56 1.70
C PRO A 47 19.95 -1.67 1.81
N ARG A 48 18.91 -1.47 2.63
CA ARG A 48 17.86 -2.48 2.85
C ARG A 48 16.96 -2.62 1.62
N ILE A 49 16.51 -1.51 1.03
CA ILE A 49 15.70 -1.52 -0.19
C ILE A 49 16.48 -2.06 -1.40
N GLN A 50 17.78 -1.77 -1.47
CA GLN A 50 18.66 -2.32 -2.49
C GLN A 50 18.73 -3.85 -2.40
N ARG A 51 19.03 -4.40 -1.20
CA ARG A 51 19.09 -5.85 -1.00
C ARG A 51 17.73 -6.52 -1.19
N TYR A 52 16.67 -5.92 -0.67
CA TYR A 52 15.32 -6.48 -0.72
C TYR A 52 14.83 -6.66 -2.16
N ASN A 53 15.12 -5.69 -3.03
CA ASN A 53 14.76 -5.73 -4.45
C ASN A 53 15.88 -6.28 -5.36
N ARG A 54 16.98 -6.77 -4.79
CA ARG A 54 18.15 -7.30 -5.51
C ARG A 54 18.68 -6.34 -6.60
N ILE A 55 18.79 -5.06 -6.24
CA ILE A 55 19.24 -4.01 -7.16
C ILE A 55 20.77 -4.14 -7.29
N THR A 56 21.22 -4.63 -8.45
CA THR A 56 22.64 -4.86 -8.76
C THR A 56 23.39 -3.56 -9.07
N GLU A 57 22.73 -2.61 -9.76
CA GLU A 57 23.32 -1.35 -10.18
C GLU A 57 22.51 -0.14 -9.68
N PRO A 58 22.78 0.34 -8.45
CA PRO A 58 22.01 1.41 -7.81
C PRO A 58 21.95 2.72 -8.59
N ARG A 59 22.98 3.02 -9.39
CA ARG A 59 23.07 4.24 -10.20
C ARG A 59 22.44 4.10 -11.60
N ARG A 60 22.03 2.88 -11.99
CA ARG A 60 21.47 2.56 -13.30
C ARG A 60 20.26 1.64 -13.15
N MET A 61 19.33 2.02 -12.29
CA MET A 61 18.05 1.31 -12.21
C MET A 61 17.29 1.50 -13.51
N GLN A 62 16.75 0.41 -14.06
CA GLN A 62 16.02 0.47 -15.33
C GLN A 62 14.64 1.10 -15.09
N PRO A 63 14.28 2.20 -15.77
CA PRO A 63 12.94 2.75 -15.73
C PRO A 63 11.89 1.69 -16.08
N GLY A 64 10.74 1.72 -15.41
CA GLY A 64 9.70 0.68 -15.53
C GLY A 64 9.90 -0.52 -14.60
N THR A 65 11.06 -0.67 -13.95
CA THR A 65 11.29 -1.73 -12.97
C THR A 65 10.33 -1.59 -11.80
N ARG A 66 9.68 -2.70 -11.42
CA ARG A 66 8.82 -2.75 -10.24
C ARG A 66 9.66 -3.06 -9.00
N LEU A 67 9.64 -2.15 -8.04
CA LEU A 67 10.20 -2.33 -6.71
C LEU A 67 9.07 -2.60 -5.71
N LEU A 68 9.32 -3.49 -4.77
CA LEU A 68 8.46 -3.72 -3.63
C LEU A 68 9.06 -3.02 -2.41
N ILE A 69 8.25 -2.19 -1.75
CA ILE A 69 8.61 -1.47 -0.53
C ILE A 69 7.75 -1.99 0.61
N PRO A 70 8.32 -2.64 1.63
CA PRO A 70 7.58 -3.09 2.80
C PRO A 70 6.88 -1.90 3.49
N GLU A 71 5.61 -2.10 3.86
CA GLU A 71 4.80 -1.05 4.51
C GLU A 71 5.47 -0.50 5.78
N ASP A 72 6.14 -1.37 6.54
CA ASP A 72 6.86 -1.00 7.76
C ASP A 72 8.04 -0.07 7.56
N TRP A 73 8.47 0.13 6.32
CA TRP A 73 9.58 1.00 5.97
C TRP A 73 9.09 2.38 5.51
N LEU A 74 7.82 2.50 5.13
CA LEU A 74 7.26 3.74 4.61
C LEU A 74 7.24 4.83 5.68
N LYS A 75 7.64 6.04 5.28
CA LYS A 75 7.54 7.26 6.09
C LYS A 75 6.08 7.65 6.31
N LEU A 76 5.28 7.49 5.26
CA LEU A 76 3.84 7.74 5.29
C LEU A 76 3.14 6.39 5.34
N ARG A 77 2.52 6.10 6.47
CA ARG A 77 1.50 5.06 6.56
C ARG A 77 0.16 5.77 6.40
N THR A 78 -0.29 5.95 5.15
CA THR A 78 -1.65 6.44 4.90
C THR A 78 -2.61 5.33 5.31
N ARG A 79 -2.95 5.30 6.60
CA ARG A 79 -3.98 4.39 7.14
C ARG A 79 -5.37 4.94 6.89
N GLU A 80 -5.48 6.27 6.89
CA GLU A 80 -6.71 7.02 6.64
C GLU A 80 -6.38 8.35 5.95
N VAL A 81 -7.22 8.76 5.02
CA VAL A 81 -7.21 10.11 4.41
C VAL A 81 -8.42 10.85 4.94
N LYS A 82 -8.27 12.08 5.42
CA LYS A 82 -9.42 12.89 5.85
C LYS A 82 -9.83 13.81 4.70
N LEU A 83 -11.13 13.91 4.43
CA LEU A 83 -11.62 14.99 3.56
C LEU A 83 -11.59 16.29 4.34
N ASP A 84 -10.70 17.21 4.00
CA ASP A 84 -10.58 18.47 4.75
C ASP A 84 -11.73 19.43 4.43
N ALA A 85 -12.16 19.48 3.18
CA ALA A 85 -13.29 20.26 2.73
C ALA A 85 -14.08 19.49 1.67
N VAL A 86 -15.38 19.76 1.58
CA VAL A 86 -16.24 19.25 0.51
C VAL A 86 -17.12 20.41 0.07
N GLN A 87 -17.15 20.68 -1.24
CA GLN A 87 -17.99 21.70 -1.84
C GLN A 87 -18.73 21.09 -3.03
N GLY A 88 -20.02 21.41 -3.18
CA GLY A 88 -20.86 20.91 -4.27
C GLY A 88 -21.18 19.41 -4.16
N ASP A 89 -21.59 18.82 -5.29
CA ASP A 89 -21.99 17.42 -5.36
C ASP A 89 -20.77 16.51 -5.34
N VAL A 90 -20.45 15.95 -4.18
CA VAL A 90 -19.39 14.96 -4.03
C VAL A 90 -19.98 13.69 -3.42
N VAL A 91 -19.74 12.55 -4.06
CA VAL A 91 -20.21 11.24 -3.63
C VAL A 91 -19.02 10.37 -3.29
N VAL A 92 -19.06 9.76 -2.12
CA VAL A 92 -18.14 8.70 -1.72
C VAL A 92 -18.77 7.35 -2.01
N ILE A 93 -18.00 6.49 -2.66
CA ILE A 93 -18.31 5.08 -2.87
C ILE A 93 -17.35 4.28 -1.99
N ALA A 94 -17.87 3.68 -0.92
CA ALA A 94 -17.10 2.82 -0.04
C ALA A 94 -16.64 1.54 -0.77
N ALA A 95 -15.67 0.83 -0.19
CA ALA A 95 -15.11 -0.39 -0.78
C ALA A 95 -16.16 -1.51 -1.00
N ASP A 96 -17.24 -1.50 -0.21
CA ASP A 96 -18.40 -2.40 -0.34
C ASP A 96 -19.40 -1.97 -1.45
N GLY A 97 -19.14 -0.85 -2.14
CA GLY A 97 -19.99 -0.29 -3.18
C GLY A 97 -21.08 0.66 -2.67
N ARG A 98 -21.23 0.83 -1.35
CA ARG A 98 -22.23 1.75 -0.77
C ARG A 98 -21.89 3.19 -1.13
N ARG A 99 -22.89 3.92 -1.60
CA ARG A 99 -22.77 5.33 -1.99
C ARG A 99 -23.32 6.24 -0.90
N SER A 100 -22.63 7.33 -0.61
CA SER A 100 -23.09 8.38 0.29
C SER A 100 -22.56 9.75 -0.14
N ALA A 101 -23.25 10.82 0.23
CA ALA A 101 -22.71 12.17 0.07
C ALA A 101 -21.39 12.29 0.87
N ALA A 102 -20.42 13.01 0.30
CA ALA A 102 -19.16 13.26 0.97
C ALA A 102 -19.34 14.30 2.08
N VAL A 103 -18.70 14.06 3.22
CA VAL A 103 -18.79 14.93 4.39
C VAL A 103 -17.39 15.43 4.74
N ALA A 104 -17.25 16.73 4.92
CA ALA A 104 -16.00 17.31 5.42
C ALA A 104 -15.69 16.73 6.81
N GLY A 105 -14.43 16.34 6.99
CA GLY A 105 -13.90 15.69 8.17
C GLY A 105 -14.05 14.17 8.21
N GLN A 106 -14.69 13.54 7.23
CA GLN A 106 -14.81 12.07 7.22
C GLN A 106 -13.47 11.41 6.84
N SER A 107 -13.16 10.30 7.51
CA SER A 107 -12.03 9.43 7.15
C SER A 107 -12.41 8.54 5.97
N LEU A 108 -11.56 8.52 4.95
CA LEU A 108 -11.59 7.63 3.82
C LEU A 108 -10.56 6.53 4.04
N VAL A 109 -10.99 5.29 3.84
CA VAL A 109 -10.13 4.10 3.87
C VAL A 109 -9.75 3.67 2.45
N VAL A 110 -8.70 2.89 2.33
CA VAL A 110 -8.28 2.29 1.05
C VAL A 110 -9.45 1.55 0.38
N GLY A 111 -9.59 1.71 -0.94
CA GLY A 111 -10.70 1.13 -1.71
C GLY A 111 -11.91 2.06 -1.86
N THR A 112 -11.94 3.15 -1.10
CA THR A 112 -12.94 4.21 -1.25
C THR A 112 -12.68 5.03 -2.51
N ARG A 113 -13.72 5.33 -3.28
CA ARG A 113 -13.67 6.23 -4.45
C ARG A 113 -14.44 7.50 -4.17
N VAL A 114 -13.94 8.63 -4.64
CA VAL A 114 -14.61 9.93 -4.56
C VAL A 114 -15.01 10.34 -5.99
N LEU A 115 -16.29 10.65 -6.19
CA LEU A 115 -16.81 11.20 -7.43
C LEU A 115 -17.25 12.64 -7.18
N THR A 116 -16.73 13.56 -7.97
CA THR A 116 -17.10 14.99 -7.96
C THR A 116 -17.99 15.29 -9.17
N GLY A 117 -19.12 15.96 -8.95
CA GLY A 117 -19.97 16.50 -10.01
C GLY A 117 -19.41 17.80 -10.60
N ASP A 118 -20.16 18.43 -11.51
CA ASP A 118 -19.70 19.59 -12.30
C ASP A 118 -19.28 20.81 -11.46
N ALA A 119 -19.83 20.95 -10.24
CA ALA A 119 -19.49 21.99 -9.28
C ALA A 119 -18.81 21.45 -8.00
N GLY A 120 -18.36 20.19 -8.03
CA GLY A 120 -17.85 19.46 -6.87
C GLY A 120 -16.34 19.59 -6.67
N SER A 121 -15.88 19.79 -5.43
CA SER A 121 -14.46 19.64 -5.05
C SER A 121 -14.34 19.02 -3.66
N ALA A 122 -13.31 18.19 -3.46
CA ALA A 122 -13.05 17.47 -2.22
C ALA A 122 -11.54 17.32 -1.97
#